data_AF-A0A849FN42-F1
#
_entry.id   AF-A0A849FN42-F1
#
_cell.length_a   1.000
_cell.length_b   1.000
_cell.length_c   1.000
_cell.angle_alpha   90.00
_cell.angle_beta   90.00
_cell.angle_gamma   90.00
#
_symmetry.space_group_name_H-M   'P 1'
#
loop_
_entity.id
_entity.type
_entity.pdbx_description
1 polymer ?
#
loop_
_entity_poly.entity_id
_entity_poly.type
_entity_poly.pdbx_seq_one_letter_code
_entity_poly.pdbx_strand_id
1 'polypeptide(L)' 'LVPLNIDEIKAIADARLVMPPKSTYIEPKLRSGMAIYEF' A
#
# COMPACT_ATOMS: atom_id res chain seq x y z
N LEU A 1 13.00 -6.56 7.58
CA LEU A 1 11.85 -7.10 6.82
C LEU A 1 12.28 -7.24 5.37
N VAL A 2 12.12 -8.42 4.79
CA VAL A 2 12.38 -8.65 3.36
C VAL A 2 11.24 -7.99 2.57
N PRO A 3 11.52 -7.30 1.44
CA PRO A 3 10.45 -6.74 0.61
C PRO A 3 9.53 -7.86 0.11
N LEU A 4 8.21 -7.73 0.34
CA LEU A 4 7.21 -8.65 -0.19
C LEU A 4 7.07 -8.50 -1.70
N ASN A 5 6.78 -9.61 -2.38
CA ASN A 5 6.38 -9.59 -3.78
C ASN A 5 4.92 -9.13 -3.93
N ILE A 6 4.56 -8.54 -5.07
CA ILE A 6 3.20 -8.11 -5.38
C ILE A 6 2.20 -9.28 -5.38
N ASP A 7 2.65 -10.48 -5.74
CA ASP A 7 1.78 -11.66 -5.79
C ASP A 7 1.35 -12.11 -4.38
N GLU A 8 2.22 -11.96 -3.39
CA GLU A 8 1.91 -12.24 -1.99
C GLU A 8 0.88 -11.23 -1.45
N ILE A 9 1.05 -9.96 -1.80
CA ILE A 9 0.11 -8.89 -1.43
C ILE A 9 -1.28 -9.16 -2.02
N LYS A 10 -1.35 -9.60 -3.28
CA LYS A 10 -2.61 -9.97 -3.94
C LYS A 10 -3.28 -11.17 -3.27
N ALA A 11 -2.53 -12.23 -2.95
CA ALA A 11 -3.06 -13.40 -2.29
C ALA A 11 -3.70 -13.08 -0.93
N ILE A 12 -3.09 -12.17 -0.15
CA ILE A 12 -3.64 -11.70 1.13
C ILE A 12 -4.95 -10.93 0.92
N ALA A 13 -5.01 -10.08 -0.10
CA ALA A 13 -6.21 -9.33 -0.46
C ALA A 13 -7.36 -10.24 -0.94
N ASP A 14 -7.05 -11.23 -1.79
CA ASP A 14 -8.01 -12.23 -2.27
C ASP A 14 -8.58 -13.08 -1.12
N ALA A 15 -7.74 -13.37 -0.12
CA ALA A 15 -8.15 -14.04 1.12
C ALA A 15 -8.95 -13.13 2.09
N ARG A 16 -9.26 -11.88 1.72
CA ARG A 16 -9.93 -10.87 2.58
C ARG A 16 -9.21 -10.62 3.92
N LEU A 17 -7.89 -10.76 3.94
CA LEU A 17 -7.06 -10.45 5.10
C LEU A 17 -6.45 -9.06 4.98
N VAL A 18 -5.96 -8.53 6.11
CA VAL A 18 -5.30 -7.23 6.18
C VAL A 18 -3.86 -7.38 6.62
N MET A 19 -2.97 -6.62 6.00
CA MET A 19 -1.57 -6.55 6.43
C MET A 19 -1.41 -5.60 7.62
N PRO A 20 -0.47 -5.87 8.54
CA PRO A 20 -0.16 -4.96 9.64
C PRO A 20 0.24 -3.57 9.12
N PRO A 21 -0.07 -2.49 9.86
CA PRO A 21 0.30 -1.15 9.43
C PRO A 21 1.82 -1.04 9.25
N LYS A 22 2.25 -0.39 8.16
CA LYS A 22 3.67 -0.16 7.80
C LYS A 22 4.49 -1.42 7.47
N SER A 23 3.84 -2.55 7.20
CA SER A 23 4.52 -3.79 6.79
C SER A 23 4.88 -3.86 5.30
N THR A 24 4.32 -2.97 4.47
CA THR A 24 4.58 -2.91 3.03
C THR A 24 4.90 -1.51 2.53
N TYR A 25 5.60 -1.46 1.41
CA TYR A 25 6.07 -0.25 0.77
C TYR A 25 5.95 -0.40 -0.76
N ILE A 26 5.24 0.54 -1.41
CA ILE A 26 5.00 0.55 -2.85
C ILE A 26 5.83 1.69 -3.47
N GLU A 27 6.56 1.39 -4.55
CA GLU A 27 7.23 2.38 -5.40
C GLU A 27 6.70 2.39 -6.83
N PRO A 28 6.54 3.58 -7.44
CA PRO A 28 6.66 4.89 -6.81
C PRO A 28 5.55 5.12 -5.78
N LYS A 29 5.79 6.00 -4.80
CA LYS A 29 4.74 6.41 -3.88
C LYS A 29 3.53 6.89 -4.66
N LEU A 30 2.34 6.43 -4.24
CA LEU A 30 1.10 6.96 -4.77
C LEU A 30 1.13 8.48 -4.57
N ARG A 31 1.25 9.22 -5.67
CA ARG A 31 1.20 10.68 -5.64
C ARG A 31 -0.22 11.06 -5.27
N SER A 32 -0.45 11.35 -3.99
CA SER A 32 -1.73 11.90 -3.53
C SER A 32 -1.88 13.29 -4.14
N GLY A 33 -2.80 13.45 -5.07
CA GLY A 33 -3.21 14.74 -5.63
C GLY A 33 -4.01 15.53 -4.59
N MET A 34 -3.37 15.93 -3.49
CA MET A 34 -3.96 16.83 -2.51
C MET A 34 -4.11 18.22 -3.13
N ALA A 35 -5.35 18.59 -3.49
CA ALA A 35 -5.70 19.98 -3.69
C ALA A 35 -5.97 20.59 -2.31
N ILE A 36 -5.04 21.41 -1.83
CA ILE A 36 -5.26 22.23 -0.63
C ILE A 36 -6.04 23.46 -1.10
N TYR A 37 -7.27 23.59 -0.64
CA TYR A 37 -8.10 24.77 -0.90
C TYR A 37 -7.90 25.75 0.27
N GLU A 38 -7.15 26.81 0.04
CA GLU A 38 -6.97 27.90 1.01
C GLU A 38 -8.10 28.93 0.81
N PHE A 39 -8.82 29.26 1.90
CA PHE A 39 -9.73 30.41 1.96
C PHE A 39 -8.99 31.62 2.54
#